data_AF-A0A2V7HC64-F1
#
_entry.id   AF-A0A2V7HC64-F1
#
_cell.length_a   1.000
_cell.length_b   1.000
_cell.length_c   1.000
_cell.angle_alpha   90.00
_cell.angle_beta   90.00
_cell.angle_gamma   90.00
#
_symmetry.space_group_name_H-M   'P 1'
#
loop_
_entity.id
_entity.type
_entity.pdbx_description
1 polymer ?
#
loop_
_entity_poly.entity_id
_entity_poly.type
_entity_poly.pdbx_seq_one_letter_code
_entity_poly.pdbx_strand_id
1 'polypeptide(L)'
;MTTPPVKAPIEALPVVHAVTNDEIMLRPGFLRKAMGIMRVLGDKGAIHIRSQLLDTPTLYSLTLALLELHEQTKCWCIVNDRVDIA
;
A
#
# COMPACT_ATOMS: atom_id res chain seq x y z
N MET A 1 11.87 -10.92 28.43
CA MET A 1 12.07 -11.94 27.37
C MET A 1 11.38 -11.42 26.13
N THR A 2 12.12 -11.06 25.08
CA THR A 2 11.55 -10.62 23.82
C THR A 2 11.21 -11.85 22.98
N THR A 3 9.94 -11.97 22.59
CA THR A 3 9.48 -13.03 21.67
C THR A 3 10.27 -12.89 20.36
N PRO A 4 10.85 -13.97 19.82
CA PRO A 4 11.53 -13.89 18.53
C PRO A 4 10.52 -13.45 17.45
N PRO A 5 10.93 -12.61 16.48
CA PRO A 5 10.03 -12.15 15.43
C PRO A 5 9.53 -13.35 14.63
N VAL A 6 8.21 -13.47 14.50
CA VAL A 6 7.58 -14.47 13.64
C VAL A 6 7.99 -14.17 12.20
N LYS A 7 8.78 -15.05 11.60
CA LYS A 7 9.23 -14.91 10.21
C LYS A 7 8.08 -15.38 9.32
N ALA A 8 7.50 -14.47 8.54
CA ALA A 8 6.55 -14.87 7.50
C ALA A 8 7.23 -15.87 6.54
N PRO A 9 6.52 -16.91 6.06
CA PRO A 9 7.02 -17.77 4.99
C PRO A 9 7.44 -16.89 3.82
N ILE A 10 8.66 -17.11 3.28
CA ILE A 10 9.22 -16.25 2.22
C ILE A 10 8.30 -16.18 0.99
N GLU A 11 7.57 -17.27 0.71
CA GLU A 11 6.60 -17.39 -0.38
C GLU A 11 5.38 -16.46 -0.24
N ALA A 12 5.08 -16.02 0.99
CA ALA A 12 3.98 -15.12 1.32
C ALA A 12 4.39 -13.64 1.27
N LEU A 13 5.66 -13.33 1.02
CA LEU A 13 6.13 -11.96 0.91
C LEU A 13 5.92 -11.40 -0.51
N PRO A 14 5.57 -10.11 -0.64
CA PRO A 14 5.57 -9.45 -1.93
C PRO A 14 6.99 -9.43 -2.49
N VAL A 15 7.12 -9.63 -3.80
CA VAL A 15 8.39 -9.59 -4.52
C VAL A 15 8.52 -8.33 -5.37
N VAL A 16 7.41 -7.66 -5.69
CA VAL A 16 7.38 -6.37 -6.38
C VAL A 16 6.86 -5.29 -5.43
N HIS A 17 7.67 -4.26 -5.21
CA HIS A 17 7.34 -3.12 -4.35
C HIS A 17 7.22 -1.84 -5.19
N ALA A 18 6.01 -1.33 -5.34
CA ALA A 18 5.75 -0.04 -5.97
C ALA A 18 5.69 1.05 -4.89
N VAL A 19 6.73 1.89 -4.82
CA VAL A 19 6.80 2.99 -3.84
C VAL A 19 6.38 4.30 -4.48
N THR A 20 5.34 4.92 -3.93
CA THR A 20 4.81 6.19 -4.43
C THR A 20 5.62 7.40 -3.93
N ASN A 21 5.41 8.53 -4.58
CA ASN A 21 5.87 9.85 -4.16
C ASN A 21 4.73 10.86 -4.35
N ASP A 22 4.89 12.08 -3.82
CA ASP A 22 3.87 13.12 -3.93
C ASP A 22 3.47 13.43 -5.38
N GLU A 23 4.44 13.45 -6.31
CA GLU A 23 4.17 13.68 -7.73
C GLU A 23 3.18 12.65 -8.31
N ILE A 24 3.34 11.38 -7.98
CA ILE A 24 2.44 10.31 -8.45
C ILE A 24 1.11 10.32 -7.69
N MET A 25 1.15 10.55 -6.38
CA MET A 25 -0.03 10.57 -5.51
C MET A 25 -1.00 11.71 -5.87
N LEU A 26 -0.48 12.86 -6.28
CA LEU A 26 -1.26 14.04 -6.66
C LEU A 26 -1.77 14.00 -8.11
N ARG A 27 -1.34 13.03 -8.93
CA ARG A 27 -1.80 12.92 -10.31
C ARG A 27 -3.26 12.46 -10.37
N PRO A 28 -4.09 13.08 -11.22
CA PRO A 28 -5.42 12.59 -11.50
C PRO A 28 -5.39 11.11 -11.93
N GLY A 29 -6.33 10.33 -11.39
CA GLY A 29 -6.43 8.90 -11.70
C GLY A 29 -5.41 7.99 -11.03
N PHE A 30 -4.63 8.50 -10.05
CA PHE A 30 -3.74 7.68 -9.22
C PHE A 30 -4.43 6.39 -8.74
N LEU A 31 -5.59 6.52 -8.07
CA LEU A 31 -6.30 5.38 -7.49
C LEU A 31 -6.66 4.34 -8.57
N ARG A 32 -7.14 4.78 -9.74
CA ARG A 32 -7.46 3.89 -10.87
C ARG A 32 -6.23 3.11 -11.35
N LYS A 33 -5.06 3.76 -11.37
CA LYS A 33 -3.81 3.12 -11.78
C LYS A 33 -3.32 2.14 -10.71
N ALA A 34 -3.37 2.52 -9.43
CA ALA A 34 -3.04 1.66 -8.31
C ALA A 34 -3.92 0.39 -8.31
N MET A 35 -5.24 0.53 -8.51
CA MET A 35 -6.18 -0.58 -8.69
C MET A 35 -5.74 -1.57 -9.79
N GLY A 36 -5.36 -1.04 -10.96
CA GLY A 36 -4.89 -1.87 -12.07
C GLY A 36 -3.64 -2.66 -11.70
N ILE A 37 -2.68 -2.01 -11.03
CA ILE A 37 -1.45 -2.64 -10.57
C ILE A 37 -1.75 -3.72 -9.52
N MET A 38 -2.57 -3.44 -8.51
CA MET A 38 -2.91 -4.43 -7.46
C MET A 38 -3.55 -5.69 -8.03
N ARG A 39 -4.46 -5.54 -9.00
CA ARG A 39 -5.11 -6.67 -9.67
C ARG A 39 -4.14 -7.53 -10.47
N VAL A 40 -3.13 -6.93 -11.09
CA VAL A 40 -2.13 -7.66 -11.87
C VAL A 40 -1.13 -8.36 -10.96
N LEU A 41 -0.68 -7.69 -9.89
CA LEU A 41 0.36 -8.23 -9.02
C LEU A 41 -0.16 -9.27 -8.04
N GLY A 42 -1.42 -9.18 -7.60
CA GLY A 42 -1.98 -10.07 -6.60
C GLY A 42 -1.16 -10.10 -5.31
N ASP A 43 -1.06 -11.27 -4.67
CA ASP A 43 -0.29 -11.51 -3.44
C ASP A 43 1.22 -11.27 -3.58
N LYS A 44 1.74 -11.16 -4.81
CA LYS A 44 3.16 -10.91 -5.10
C LYS A 44 3.51 -9.42 -5.14
N GLY A 45 2.54 -8.54 -5.04
CA GLY A 45 2.73 -7.09 -5.06
C GLY A 45 2.59 -6.42 -3.70
N ALA A 46 3.28 -5.30 -3.54
CA ALA A 46 3.04 -4.31 -2.52
C ALA A 46 3.01 -2.90 -3.13
N ILE A 47 2.01 -2.10 -2.77
CA ILE A 47 1.97 -0.67 -3.04
C ILE A 47 2.25 0.07 -1.73
N HIS A 48 3.27 0.92 -1.74
CA HIS A 48 3.66 1.76 -0.61
C HIS A 48 3.15 3.18 -0.84
N ILE A 49 2.26 3.61 0.04
CA ILE A 49 1.65 4.93 0.06
C ILE A 49 2.55 5.85 0.88
N ARG A 50 3.17 6.80 0.18
CA ARG A 50 4.09 7.76 0.77
C ARG A 50 3.79 9.14 0.19
N SER A 51 3.29 10.02 1.04
CA SER A 51 3.03 11.41 0.71
C SER A 51 3.33 12.29 1.91
N GLN A 52 3.99 13.41 1.65
CA GLN A 52 4.21 14.48 2.63
C GLN A 52 3.30 15.68 2.36
N LEU A 53 2.71 15.78 1.17
CA LEU A 53 1.90 16.91 0.75
C LEU A 53 0.39 16.68 0.88
N LEU A 54 -0.08 15.43 0.85
CA LEU A 54 -1.50 15.14 1.10
C LEU A 54 -1.83 15.37 2.57
N ASP A 55 -2.95 16.05 2.81
CA ASP A 55 -3.48 16.17 4.15
C ASP A 55 -3.94 14.80 4.71
N THR A 56 -4.02 14.72 6.03
CA THR A 56 -4.39 13.48 6.74
C THR A 56 -5.74 12.91 6.29
N PRO A 57 -6.83 13.68 6.20
CA PRO A 57 -8.12 13.14 5.77
C PRO A 57 -8.11 12.58 4.35
N THR A 58 -7.41 13.24 3.42
CA THR A 58 -7.30 12.78 2.03
C THR A 58 -6.46 11.52 1.94
N LEU A 59 -5.31 11.49 2.62
CA LEU A 59 -4.45 10.31 2.67
C LEU A 59 -5.17 9.11 3.30
N TYR A 60 -5.89 9.32 4.40
CA TYR A 60 -6.69 8.29 5.05
C TYR A 60 -7.78 7.73 4.13
N SER A 61 -8.54 8.62 3.47
CA SER A 61 -9.62 8.20 2.55
C SER A 61 -9.09 7.41 1.36
N LEU A 62 -7.93 7.80 0.82
CA LEU A 62 -7.25 7.06 -0.25
C LEU A 62 -6.78 5.69 0.23
N THR A 63 -6.19 5.60 1.42
CA THR A 63 -5.74 4.33 2.00
C THR A 63 -6.92 3.38 2.25
N LEU A 64 -8.07 3.88 2.71
CA LEU A 64 -9.28 3.07 2.87
C LEU A 64 -9.74 2.42 1.56
N ALA A 65 -9.71 3.18 0.46
CA ALA A 65 -10.06 2.63 -0.85
C ALA A 65 -9.07 1.54 -1.32
N LEU A 66 -7.79 1.64 -0.94
CA LEU A 66 -6.79 0.63 -1.24
C LEU A 66 -6.89 -0.61 -0.33
N LEU A 67 -7.37 -0.45 0.90
CA LEU A 67 -7.60 -1.56 1.82
C LEU A 67 -8.67 -2.52 1.28
N GLU A 68 -9.79 -2.00 0.76
CA GLU A 68 -10.82 -2.82 0.11
C GLU A 68 -10.24 -3.64 -1.06
N LEU A 69 -9.31 -3.04 -1.82
CA LEU A 69 -8.64 -3.71 -2.93
C LEU A 69 -7.61 -4.74 -2.45
N HIS A 70 -6.95 -4.51 -1.33
CA HIS A 70 -6.09 -5.50 -0.69
C HIS A 70 -6.90 -6.76 -0.35
N GLU A 71 -8.09 -6.62 0.24
CA GLU A 71 -8.94 -7.77 0.57
C GLU A 71 -9.30 -8.62 -0.66
N GLN A 72 -9.55 -7.95 -1.79
CA GLN A 72 -9.92 -8.59 -3.06
C GLN A 72 -8.72 -9.22 -3.80
N THR A 73 -7.56 -8.56 -3.79
CA THR A 73 -6.41 -8.93 -4.64
C THR A 73 -5.29 -9.63 -3.89
N LYS A 74 -5.28 -9.51 -2.55
CA LYS A 74 -4.17 -9.88 -1.67
C LYS A 74 -2.88 -9.09 -1.88
N CYS A 75 -2.87 -8.09 -2.78
CA CYS A 75 -1.77 -7.16 -2.94
C CYS A 75 -1.63 -6.30 -1.69
N TRP A 76 -0.41 -6.18 -1.16
CA TRP A 76 -0.16 -5.50 0.09
C TRP A 76 -0.32 -3.98 -0.09
N CYS A 77 -1.00 -3.33 0.85
CA CYS A 77 -1.06 -1.89 0.95
C CYS A 77 -0.29 -1.47 2.19
N ILE A 78 0.79 -0.70 2.00
CA ILE A 78 1.69 -0.29 3.08
C ILE A 78 1.67 1.23 3.16
N VAL A 79 1.43 1.79 4.34
CA VAL A 79 1.46 3.24 4.57
C VAL A 79 2.80 3.61 5.20
N ASN A 80 3.58 4.44 4.53
CA ASN A 80 4.90 4.84 5.01
C ASN A 80 4.81 6.09 5.88
N ASP A 81 5.63 6.12 6.93
CA ASP A 81 5.87 7.29 7.78
C ASP A 81 4.63 7.85 8.52
N ARG A 82 3.49 7.14 8.48
CA ARG A 82 2.17 7.56 9.03
C ARG A 82 1.48 6.45 9.83
N VAL A 83 2.01 6.17 11.02
CA VAL A 83 1.47 5.15 11.94
C VAL A 83 0.05 5.48 12.44
N ASP A 84 -0.34 6.74 12.38
CA ASP A 84 -1.68 7.20 12.72
C ASP A 84 -2.74 6.83 11.64
N ILE A 85 -2.28 6.43 10.45
CA ILE A 85 -3.12 5.97 9.33
C ILE A 85 -2.99 4.46 9.07
N ALA A 86 -1.81 3.88 9.32
CA ALA A 86 -1.42 2.52 8.94
C ALA A 86 -2.27 1.40 9.57
#